data_AF-A0A0C2J285-F1
#
_entry.id   AF-A0A0C2J285-F1
#
_cell.length_a   1.000
_cell.length_b   1.000
_cell.length_c   1.000
_cell.angle_alpha   90.00
_cell.angle_beta   90.00
_cell.angle_gamma   90.00
#
_symmetry.space_group_name_H-M   'P 1'
#
loop_
_entity.id
_entity.type
_entity.pdbx_description
1 polymer ?
#
loop_
_entity_poly.entity_id
_entity_poly.type
_entity_poly.pdbx_seq_one_letter_code
_entity_poly.pdbx_strand_id
1 'polypeptide(L)'
;MKGKINERGIMLGISEYAVPKIIKIYEDSGSVEKRPKGGSRHTKLTEEITSRLIDLINDENLYTLADIQHHLGIEVYPSIVWKWLKKLIYSWKITSSIPERRNDDVVKSERVEYIRWYQSFNRHKRYTNIIYIDESPFNLHIIKTHA
;
A
#
# COMPACT_ATOMS: atom_id res chain seq x y z
N MET A 1 33.51 44.97 8.72
CA MET A 1 33.50 43.57 8.23
C MET A 1 32.15 43.15 7.64
N LYS A 2 31.01 43.41 8.29
CA LYS A 2 29.66 42.99 7.79
C LYS A 2 29.28 43.53 6.40
N GLY A 3 29.60 44.79 6.08
CA GLY A 3 29.29 45.40 4.77
C GLY A 3 29.94 44.69 3.56
N LYS A 4 31.23 44.33 3.67
CA LYS A 4 31.97 43.63 2.59
C LYS A 4 31.44 42.22 2.29
N ILE A 5 30.81 41.56 3.27
CA ILE A 5 30.27 40.20 3.09
C ILE A 5 28.91 40.27 2.38
N ASN A 6 28.09 41.28 2.68
CA ASN A 6 26.84 41.54 1.98
C ASN A 6 27.08 41.91 0.51
N GLU A 7 28.06 42.77 0.22
CA GLU A 7 28.44 43.14 -1.17
C GLU A 7 28.82 41.91 -2.01
N ARG A 8 29.57 40.97 -1.43
CA ARG A 8 29.93 39.70 -2.09
C ARG A 8 28.72 38.79 -2.31
N GLY A 9 27.77 38.76 -1.38
CA GLY A 9 26.54 38.00 -1.56
C GLY A 9 25.62 38.58 -2.65
N ILE A 10 25.53 39.91 -2.73
CA ILE A 10 24.78 40.60 -3.79
C ILE A 10 25.41 40.32 -5.17
N MET A 11 26.75 40.33 -5.27
CA MET A 11 27.49 39.93 -6.49
C MET A 11 27.19 38.48 -6.93
N LEU A 12 26.85 37.60 -5.98
CA LEU A 12 26.45 36.21 -6.24
C LEU A 12 24.94 36.05 -6.47
N GLY A 13 24.17 37.14 -6.56
CA GLY A 13 22.72 37.12 -6.76
C GLY A 13 21.92 36.71 -5.52
N ILE A 14 22.54 36.71 -4.34
CA ILE A 14 21.90 36.37 -3.07
C ILE A 14 21.34 37.64 -2.43
N SER A 15 20.09 37.57 -1.95
CA SER A 15 19.45 38.68 -1.24
C SER A 15 20.28 39.17 -0.05
N GLU A 16 20.40 40.49 0.12
CA GLU A 16 21.09 41.11 1.26
C GLU A 16 20.53 40.65 2.62
N TYR A 17 19.26 40.24 2.67
CA TYR A 17 18.63 39.69 3.88
C TYR A 17 18.95 38.21 4.12
N ALA A 18 19.34 37.47 3.09
CA ALA A 18 19.65 36.04 3.19
C ALA A 18 21.09 35.81 3.68
N VAL A 19 22.03 36.69 3.29
CA VAL A 19 23.46 36.56 3.64
C VAL A 19 23.69 36.53 5.16
N PRO A 20 23.15 37.47 5.98
CA PRO A 20 23.31 37.41 7.43
C PRO A 20 22.67 36.17 8.06
N LYS A 21 21.57 35.67 7.48
CA LYS A 21 20.85 34.51 7.98
C LYS A 21 21.64 33.22 7.76
N ILE A 22 22.29 33.09 6.61
CA ILE A 22 23.18 31.97 6.29
C ILE A 22 24.40 31.98 7.21
N ILE A 23 25.05 33.14 7.38
CA ILE A 23 26.21 33.29 8.28
C ILE A 23 25.84 32.90 9.70
N LYS A 24 24.70 33.40 10.21
CA LYS A 24 24.23 33.05 11.55
C LYS A 24 23.99 31.54 11.70
N ILE A 25 23.38 30.88 10.71
CA ILE A 25 23.19 29.42 10.74
C ILE A 25 24.54 28.70 10.80
N TYR A 26 25.53 29.18 10.05
CA TYR A 26 26.87 28.61 10.05
C TYR A 26 27.61 28.85 11.36
N GLU A 27 27.52 30.04 11.96
CA GLU A 27 28.09 30.35 13.28
C GLU A 27 27.44 29.51 14.39
N ASP A 28 26.11 29.32 14.35
CA ASP A 28 25.38 28.59 15.38
C ASP A 28 25.55 27.07 15.29
N SER A 29 25.71 26.50 14.08
CA SER A 29 25.65 25.05 13.87
C SER A 29 26.86 24.45 13.14
N GLY A 30 27.79 25.27 12.65
CA GLY A 30 28.94 24.85 11.83
C GLY A 30 28.57 24.25 10.46
N SER A 31 27.28 24.16 10.15
CA SER A 31 26.78 23.45 8.98
C SER A 31 26.46 24.41 7.84
N VAL A 32 26.90 24.03 6.64
CA VAL A 32 26.56 24.70 5.37
C VAL A 32 25.33 24.06 4.73
N GLU A 33 24.86 22.94 5.28
CA GLU A 33 23.73 22.20 4.76
C GLU A 33 22.41 22.92 5.03
N LYS A 34 21.51 22.83 4.06
CA LYS A 34 20.20 23.42 4.17
C LYS A 34 19.40 22.70 5.25
N ARG A 35 18.91 23.46 6.24
CA ARG A 35 18.00 22.91 7.25
C ARG A 35 16.74 22.33 6.60
N PRO A 36 16.22 21.20 7.12
CA PRO A 36 14.98 20.63 6.62
C PRO A 36 13.86 21.69 6.72
N LYS A 37 13.07 21.81 5.66
CA LYS A 37 11.93 22.73 5.64
C LYS A 37 10.80 22.13 6.48
N GLY A 38 10.26 22.92 7.40
CA GLY A 38 9.15 22.54 8.28
C GLY A 38 9.61 22.10 9.66
N GLY A 39 8.66 21.86 10.56
CA GLY A 39 8.88 21.34 11.91
C GLY A 39 8.46 19.88 12.04
N SER A 40 8.86 19.25 13.15
CA SER A 40 8.36 17.93 13.52
C SER A 40 6.85 17.98 13.75
N ARG A 41 6.09 17.21 12.97
CA ARG A 41 4.67 16.98 13.25
C ARG A 41 4.56 15.76 14.15
N HIS A 42 4.14 15.97 15.40
CA HIS A 42 3.81 14.87 16.31
C HIS A 42 2.66 14.06 15.71
N THR A 43 2.97 12.88 15.19
CA THR A 43 1.98 11.94 14.66
C THR A 43 1.59 11.00 15.79
N LYS A 44 0.29 10.72 15.96
CA LYS A 44 -0.18 9.71 16.94
C LYS A 44 0.25 8.27 16.59
N LEU A 45 0.90 8.06 15.44
CA LEU A 45 1.46 6.78 15.03
C LEU A 45 2.82 6.59 15.70
N THR A 46 2.83 5.97 16.87
CA THR A 46 4.05 5.49 17.52
C THR A 46 4.47 4.14 16.96
N GLU A 47 5.70 3.72 17.23
CA GLU A 47 6.19 2.40 16.84
C GLU A 47 5.34 1.28 17.45
N GLU A 48 4.94 1.42 18.72
CA GLU A 48 4.05 0.47 19.40
C GLU A 48 2.69 0.31 18.69
N ILE A 49 2.06 1.43 18.30
CA ILE A 49 0.79 1.40 17.57
C ILE A 49 0.98 0.76 16.18
N THR A 50 2.15 0.97 15.58
CA THR A 50 2.50 0.37 14.29
C THR A 50 2.58 -1.15 14.40
N SER A 51 3.26 -1.66 15.43
CA SER A 51 3.34 -3.10 15.69
C SER A 51 1.96 -3.70 15.93
N ARG A 52 1.15 -3.11 16.80
CA ARG A 52 -0.22 -3.58 17.07
C ARG A 52 -1.10 -3.59 15.82
N LEU A 53 -0.93 -2.61 14.93
CA LEU A 53 -1.66 -2.54 13.67
C LEU A 53 -1.28 -3.68 12.72
N ILE A 54 0.00 -4.06 12.69
CA ILE A 54 0.49 -5.17 11.87
C ILE A 54 -0.05 -6.50 12.41
N ASP A 55 0.00 -6.70 13.73
CA ASP A 55 -0.50 -7.90 14.38
C ASP A 55 -2.00 -8.10 14.11
N LEU A 56 -2.81 -7.04 14.29
CA LEU A 56 -4.25 -7.07 14.00
C LEU A 56 -4.58 -7.49 12.57
N ILE A 57 -3.78 -7.06 11.59
CA ILE A 57 -4.01 -7.38 10.17
C ILE A 57 -3.60 -8.81 9.84
N ASN A 58 -2.54 -9.31 10.47
CA ASN A 58 -2.07 -10.66 10.26
C ASN A 58 -3.03 -11.69 10.88
N ASP A 59 -3.67 -11.34 11.99
CA ASP A 59 -4.66 -12.18 12.66
C ASP A 59 -5.97 -12.26 11.87
N GLU A 60 -6.54 -11.11 11.46
CA GLU A 60 -7.80 -11.07 10.73
C GLU A 60 -7.81 -9.98 9.64
N ASN A 61 -7.96 -10.40 8.39
CA ASN A 61 -7.86 -9.52 7.22
C ASN A 61 -9.21 -8.94 6.74
N LEU A 62 -10.30 -9.20 7.48
CA LEU A 62 -11.67 -8.79 7.12
C LEU A 62 -12.14 -7.56 7.88
N TYR A 63 -11.33 -7.00 8.78
CA TYR A 63 -11.72 -5.83 9.56
C TYR A 63 -11.95 -4.59 8.70
N THR A 64 -13.00 -3.84 9.04
CA THR A 64 -13.18 -2.49 8.52
C THR A 64 -12.22 -1.51 9.19
N LEU A 65 -12.02 -0.33 8.62
CA LEU A 65 -11.19 0.71 9.25
C LEU A 65 -11.72 1.15 10.63
N ALA A 66 -13.04 1.06 10.84
CA ALA A 66 -13.67 1.38 12.12
C ALA A 66 -13.37 0.31 13.17
N ASP A 67 -13.38 -0.97 12.78
CA ASP A 67 -13.03 -2.08 13.66
C ASP A 67 -11.55 -1.97 14.08
N ILE A 68 -10.65 -1.72 13.12
CA ILE A 68 -9.22 -1.52 13.41
C ILE A 68 -9.03 -0.36 14.39
N GLN A 69 -9.73 0.76 14.19
CA GLN A 69 -9.68 1.89 15.13
C GLN A 69 -10.13 1.49 16.53
N HIS A 70 -11.24 0.75 16.65
CA HIS A 70 -11.78 0.28 17.92
C HIS A 70 -10.80 -0.67 18.63
N HIS A 71 -10.21 -1.63 17.91
CA HIS A 71 -9.23 -2.58 18.45
C HIS A 71 -7.92 -1.92 18.90
N LEU A 72 -7.49 -0.84 18.22
CA LEU A 72 -6.34 -0.07 18.66
C LEU A 72 -6.62 0.76 19.93
N GLY A 73 -7.89 1.07 20.22
CA GLY A 73 -8.29 1.89 21.36
C GLY A 73 -7.86 3.36 21.24
N ILE A 74 -7.74 3.86 20.01
CA ILE A 74 -7.24 5.22 19.74
C ILE A 74 -8.37 6.08 19.18
N GLU A 75 -8.49 7.30 19.72
CA GLU A 75 -9.39 8.32 19.18
C GLU A 75 -8.74 9.01 17.96
N VAL A 76 -8.86 8.35 16.81
CA VAL A 76 -8.50 8.86 15.48
C VAL A 76 -9.60 8.53 14.49
N TYR A 77 -9.82 9.39 13.50
CA TYR A 77 -10.81 9.11 12.47
C TYR A 77 -10.35 7.92 11.58
N PRO A 78 -11.25 7.06 11.06
CA PRO A 78 -10.88 5.88 10.25
C PRO A 78 -9.99 6.19 9.03
N SER A 79 -10.15 7.36 8.42
CA SER A 79 -9.29 7.80 7.29
C SER A 79 -7.82 8.00 7.69
N ILE A 80 -7.53 8.23 8.97
CA ILE A 80 -6.15 8.30 9.49
C ILE A 80 -5.55 6.90 9.57
N VAL A 81 -6.32 5.90 10.04
CA VAL A 81 -5.91 4.49 10.02
C VAL A 81 -5.55 4.08 8.58
N TRP A 82 -6.37 4.46 7.60
CA TRP A 82 -6.05 4.22 6.19
C TRP A 82 -4.75 4.88 5.72
N LYS A 83 -4.46 6.12 6.15
CA LYS A 83 -3.19 6.79 5.85
C LYS A 83 -2.01 6.03 6.46
N TRP A 84 -2.15 5.49 7.67
CA TRP A 84 -1.12 4.68 8.31
C TRP A 84 -0.89 3.37 7.54
N LEU A 85 -1.96 2.68 7.13
CA LEU A 85 -1.87 1.48 6.31
C LEU A 85 -1.16 1.72 4.98
N LYS A 86 -1.47 2.84 4.31
CA LYS A 86 -0.74 3.24 3.09
C LYS A 86 0.74 3.47 3.35
N LYS A 87 1.11 4.05 4.49
CA LYS A 87 2.51 4.26 4.89
C LYS A 87 3.24 2.93 5.09
N LEU A 88 2.52 1.91 5.55
CA LEU A 88 2.99 0.53 5.70
C LEU A 88 2.88 -0.32 4.43
N ILE A 89 2.55 0.29 3.28
CA ILE A 89 2.48 -0.36 1.96
C ILE A 89 1.35 -1.41 1.88
N TYR A 90 0.33 -1.33 2.74
CA TYR A 90 -0.87 -2.16 2.60
C TYR A 90 -1.78 -1.65 1.49
N SER A 91 -2.45 -2.59 0.82
CA SER A 91 -3.45 -2.33 -0.20
C SER A 91 -4.76 -3.03 0.14
N TRP A 92 -5.89 -2.43 -0.22
CA TRP A 92 -7.20 -3.07 -0.13
C TRP A 92 -7.47 -3.90 -1.37
N LYS A 93 -7.93 -5.12 -1.16
CA LYS A 93 -8.42 -6.00 -2.23
C LYS A 93 -9.85 -6.41 -1.89
N ILE A 94 -10.72 -6.34 -2.89
CA ILE A 94 -12.09 -6.82 -2.77
C ILE A 94 -12.02 -8.35 -2.71
N THR A 95 -12.63 -8.93 -1.68
CA THR A 95 -12.83 -10.39 -1.60
C THR A 95 -13.86 -10.79 -2.64
N SER A 96 -13.46 -11.62 -3.60
CA SER A 96 -14.41 -12.19 -4.57
C SER A 96 -15.30 -13.22 -3.86
N SER A 97 -16.60 -13.20 -4.13
CA SER A 97 -17.45 -14.33 -3.76
C SER A 97 -16.95 -15.58 -4.48
N ILE A 98 -16.64 -16.62 -3.71
CA ILE A 98 -16.25 -17.90 -4.26
C ILE A 98 -17.53 -18.72 -4.38
N PRO A 99 -18.05 -18.96 -5.60
CA PRO A 99 -19.22 -19.81 -5.76
C PRO A 99 -18.89 -21.21 -5.23
N GLU A 100 -19.69 -21.65 -4.27
CA GLU A 100 -19.79 -22.93 -3.53
C GLU A 100 -18.58 -23.89 -3.50
N ARG A 101 -18.27 -24.36 -2.27
CA ARG A 101 -17.44 -25.54 -1.90
C ARG A 101 -16.04 -25.67 -2.53
N ARG A 102 -15.58 -24.71 -3.36
CA ARG A 102 -14.26 -24.75 -4.01
C ARG A 102 -13.09 -24.84 -3.03
N ASN A 103 -13.27 -24.35 -1.81
CA ASN A 103 -12.27 -24.33 -0.76
C ASN A 103 -12.47 -25.42 0.30
N ASP A 104 -13.50 -26.27 0.17
CA ASP A 104 -13.69 -27.43 1.04
C ASP A 104 -12.48 -28.36 0.91
N ASP A 105 -12.03 -28.91 2.04
CA ASP A 105 -10.82 -29.74 2.06
C ASP A 105 -10.97 -31.01 1.21
N VAL A 106 -12.19 -31.53 1.09
CA VAL A 106 -12.53 -32.66 0.20
C VAL A 106 -12.29 -32.27 -1.26
N VAL A 107 -12.87 -31.16 -1.73
CA VAL A 107 -12.73 -30.69 -3.12
C VAL A 107 -11.28 -30.33 -3.44
N LYS A 108 -10.54 -29.76 -2.47
CA LYS A 108 -9.09 -29.51 -2.63
C LYS A 108 -8.32 -30.82 -2.80
N SER A 109 -8.64 -31.84 -2.01
CA SER A 109 -8.00 -33.15 -2.09
C SER A 109 -8.26 -33.82 -3.43
N GLU A 110 -9.51 -33.81 -3.91
CA GLU A 110 -9.89 -34.32 -5.22
C GLU A 110 -9.14 -33.62 -6.37
N ARG A 111 -8.99 -32.29 -6.31
CA ARG A 111 -8.20 -31.54 -7.31
C ARG A 111 -6.73 -31.94 -7.32
N VAL A 112 -6.13 -32.16 -6.15
CA VAL A 112 -4.74 -32.60 -6.04
C VAL A 112 -4.59 -34.00 -6.64
N GLU A 113 -5.51 -34.91 -6.34
CA GLU A 113 -5.52 -36.25 -6.90
C GLU A 113 -5.67 -36.24 -8.43
N TYR A 114 -6.63 -35.45 -8.94
CA TYR A 114 -6.81 -35.26 -10.38
C TYR A 114 -5.54 -34.75 -11.05
N ILE A 115 -4.86 -33.74 -10.48
CA ILE A 115 -3.61 -33.22 -11.04
C ILE A 115 -2.51 -34.30 -11.04
N ARG A 116 -2.39 -35.09 -9.98
CA ARG A 116 -1.40 -36.19 -9.91
C ARG A 116 -1.66 -37.24 -10.98
N TRP A 117 -2.91 -37.67 -11.14
CA TRP A 117 -3.32 -38.58 -12.21
C TRP A 117 -3.09 -37.96 -13.59
N TYR A 118 -3.50 -36.71 -13.80
CA TYR A 118 -3.29 -36.02 -15.08
C TYR A 118 -1.80 -35.93 -15.42
N GLN A 119 -0.93 -35.67 -14.44
CA GLN A 119 0.51 -35.60 -14.63
C GLN A 119 1.20 -36.95 -14.82
N SER A 120 0.57 -38.08 -14.48
CA SER A 120 1.16 -39.41 -14.67
C SER A 120 1.24 -39.82 -16.14
N PHE A 121 0.50 -39.18 -17.03
CA PHE A 121 0.59 -39.41 -18.48
C PHE A 121 1.80 -38.69 -19.10
N ASN A 122 2.37 -39.29 -20.16
CA ASN A 122 3.42 -38.65 -20.94
C ASN A 122 2.95 -37.28 -21.45
N ARG A 123 3.79 -36.25 -21.26
CA ARG A 123 3.54 -34.87 -21.68
C ARG A 123 2.96 -34.76 -23.08
N HIS A 124 3.47 -35.52 -24.05
CA HIS A 124 2.99 -35.48 -25.43
C HIS A 124 1.52 -35.92 -25.53
N LYS A 125 1.15 -37.03 -24.87
CA LYS A 125 -0.24 -37.54 -24.87
C LYS A 125 -1.23 -36.58 -24.20
N ARG A 126 -0.77 -35.78 -23.23
CA ARG A 126 -1.59 -34.80 -22.51
C ARG A 126 -2.01 -33.60 -23.37
N TYR A 127 -1.20 -33.22 -24.36
CA TYR A 127 -1.46 -32.03 -25.17
C TYR A 127 -1.99 -32.34 -26.57
N THR A 128 -1.81 -33.56 -27.08
CA THR A 128 -2.23 -33.91 -28.45
C THR A 128 -3.61 -34.56 -28.53
N ASN A 129 -4.09 -35.18 -27.45
CA ASN A 129 -5.27 -36.07 -27.49
C ASN A 129 -6.41 -35.65 -26.56
N ILE A 130 -6.53 -34.36 -26.23
CA ILE A 130 -7.56 -33.86 -25.31
C ILE A 130 -8.46 -32.85 -26.02
N ILE A 131 -9.77 -33.06 -25.88
CA ILE A 131 -10.81 -32.12 -26.30
C ILE A 131 -11.52 -31.64 -25.03
N TYR A 132 -11.56 -30.33 -24.81
CA TYR A 132 -12.31 -29.73 -23.72
C TYR A 132 -13.69 -29.32 -24.24
N ILE A 133 -14.73 -29.76 -23.54
CA ILE A 133 -16.12 -29.41 -23.81
C ILE A 133 -16.65 -28.77 -22.54
N ASP A 134 -17.21 -27.56 -22.67
CA ASP A 134 -17.84 -26.84 -21.57
C ASP A 134 -19.08 -26.11 -22.09
N GLU A 135 -20.09 -25.99 -21.24
CA GLU A 135 -21.33 -25.30 -21.56
C GLU A 135 -21.29 -23.88 -20.97
N SER A 136 -21.32 -22.88 -21.84
CA SER A 136 -21.43 -21.48 -21.43
C SER A 136 -22.83 -20.96 -21.71
N PRO A 137 -23.66 -20.71 -20.69
CA PRO A 137 -24.97 -20.12 -20.91
C PRO A 137 -24.82 -18.67 -21.38
N PHE A 138 -25.55 -18.29 -22.43
CA PHE A 138 -25.65 -16.92 -22.89
C PHE A 138 -27.07 -16.38 -22.66
N ASN A 139 -27.17 -15.16 -22.14
CA ASN A 139 -28.45 -14.51 -21.88
C ASN A 139 -28.91 -13.72 -23.12
N LEU A 140 -30.04 -14.11 -23.71
CA LEU A 140 -30.64 -13.45 -24.89
C LEU A 140 -31.36 -12.12 -24.56
N HIS A 141 -31.53 -11.76 -23.29
CA HIS A 141 -32.38 -10.65 -22.85
C HIS A 141 -31.76 -9.23 -22.92
N ILE A 142 -30.65 -9.02 -23.63
CA ILE A 142 -30.07 -7.68 -23.83
C ILE A 142 -30.06 -7.34 -25.32
N ILE A 143 -31.25 -7.10 -25.87
CA ILE A 143 -31.40 -6.31 -27.10
C ILE A 143 -32.29 -5.12 -26.72
N LYS A 144 -31.67 -3.98 -26.40
CA LYS A 144 -32.36 -2.69 -26.49
C LYS A 144 -32.24 -2.24 -27.93
N THR A 145 -33.24 -2.55 -28.75
CA THR A 145 -33.47 -1.78 -29.98
C THR A 145 -33.91 -0.39 -29.56
N HIS A 146 -33.00 0.58 -29.62
CA HIS A 146 -33.40 1.98 -29.66
C HIS A 146 -34.08 2.21 -31.01
N ALA A 147 -35.40 2.39 -31.00
CA ALA A 147 -36.16 3.01 -32.07
C ALA A 147 -36.42 4.47 -31.69
#